data_AF-A0A7S2IMQ1-F1
#
_entry.id   AF-A0A7S2IMQ1-F1
#
_cell.length_a   1.000
_cell.length_b   1.000
_cell.length_c   1.000
_cell.angle_alpha   90.00
_cell.angle_beta   90.00
_cell.angle_gamma   90.00
#
_symmetry.space_group_name_H-M   'P 1'
#
loop_
_entity.id
_entity.type
_entity.pdbx_description
1 polymer ?
#
loop_
_entity_poly.entity_id
_entity_poly.type
_entity_poly.pdbx_seq_one_letter_code
_entity_poly.pdbx_strand_id
1 'polypeptide(L)'
;QHWIVKYRPVGEGANAEKTMRVDAVAMCVGQTCTPFVPTYPGQDEFQGQVLHTSQYRGQADFQGKRVLVVGAGAASGTDVAQDLSFGAKQVFLSVRRGVI
;
A
#
# COMPACT_ATOMS: atom_id res chain seq x y z
N GLN A 1 -35.94 8.25 2.82
CA GLN A 1 -35.22 6.97 3.12
C GLN A 1 -34.18 7.28 4.18
N HIS A 2 -33.86 6.36 5.09
CA HIS A 2 -32.87 6.59 6.16
C HIS A 2 -31.89 5.43 6.19
N TRP A 3 -30.66 5.68 6.64
CA TRP A 3 -29.62 4.69 6.84
C TRP A 3 -29.46 4.34 8.32
N ILE A 4 -29.16 3.08 8.61
CA ILE A 4 -28.75 2.63 9.95
C ILE A 4 -27.25 2.34 9.88
N VAL A 5 -26.46 3.14 10.60
CA VAL A 5 -25.01 3.00 10.68
C VAL A 5 -24.64 2.30 11.98
N LYS A 6 -23.87 1.22 11.88
CA LYS A 6 -23.27 0.50 13.01
C LYS A 6 -21.84 0.93 13.21
N TYR A 7 -21.45 1.25 14.44
CA TYR A 7 -20.09 1.67 14.77
C TYR A 7 -19.67 1.16 16.15
N ARG A 8 -18.35 1.03 16.35
CA ARG A 8 -17.74 0.68 17.63
C ARG A 8 -16.94 1.89 18.14
N PRO A 9 -17.26 2.46 19.31
CA PRO A 9 -16.44 3.49 19.94
C PRO A 9 -15.03 2.96 20.24
N VAL A 10 -14.03 3.84 20.26
CA VAL A 10 -12.65 3.52 20.67
C VAL A 10 -12.31 4.39 21.89
N GLY A 11 -11.81 3.79 22.98
CA GLY A 11 -11.47 4.48 24.24
C GLY A 11 -11.82 3.68 25.50
N GLU A 12 -11.44 4.17 26.69
CA GLU A 12 -11.81 3.53 27.97
C GLU A 12 -13.34 3.46 28.14
N GLY A 13 -13.87 2.27 28.43
CA GLY A 13 -15.31 1.98 28.49
C GLY A 13 -15.96 1.52 27.18
N ALA A 14 -15.18 1.32 26.11
CA ALA A 14 -15.68 0.85 24.81
C ALA A 14 -15.95 -0.67 24.79
N ASN A 15 -17.13 -1.10 25.27
CA ASN A 15 -17.48 -2.53 25.30
C ASN A 15 -18.65 -2.96 24.39
N ALA A 16 -19.30 -2.05 23.65
CA ALA A 16 -20.45 -2.43 22.81
C ALA A 16 -20.54 -1.70 21.46
N GLU A 17 -21.01 -2.44 20.44
CA GLU A 17 -21.46 -1.89 19.14
C GLU A 17 -22.67 -0.99 19.37
N LYS A 18 -22.68 0.17 18.70
CA LYS A 18 -23.77 1.15 18.73
C LYS A 18 -24.37 1.33 17.34
N THR A 19 -25.62 1.76 17.29
CA THR A 19 -26.33 2.09 16.06
C THR A 19 -26.76 3.56 16.06
N MET A 20 -26.81 4.16 14.87
CA MET A 20 -27.32 5.51 14.64
C MET A 20 -28.17 5.55 13.37
N ARG A 21 -29.25 6.31 13.38
CA ARG A 21 -30.07 6.57 12.20
C ARG A 21 -29.69 7.93 11.61
N VAL A 22 -29.41 7.96 10.30
CA VAL A 22 -29.01 9.18 9.57
C VAL A 22 -29.75 9.29 8.25
N ASP A 23 -29.87 10.51 7.73
CA ASP A 23 -30.55 10.76 6.45
C ASP A 23 -29.66 10.47 5.24
N ALA A 24 -28.34 10.64 5.40
CA ALA A 24 -27.35 10.40 4.35
C ALA A 24 -26.02 9.86 4.92
N VAL A 25 -25.24 9.19 4.07
CA VAL A 25 -23.90 8.67 4.39
C VAL A 25 -22.94 9.08 3.29
N ALA A 26 -21.78 9.63 3.69
CA ALA A 26 -20.68 9.95 2.78
C ALA A 26 -19.49 9.02 3.07
N MET A 27 -18.97 8.36 2.03
CA MET A 27 -17.84 7.42 2.16
C MET A 27 -16.52 8.17 2.01
N CYS A 28 -15.82 8.38 3.13
CA CYS A 28 -14.53 9.09 3.19
C CYS A 28 -13.39 8.19 3.70
N VAL A 29 -13.45 6.88 3.44
CA VAL A 29 -12.57 5.86 4.03
C VAL A 29 -11.19 5.73 3.37
N GLY A 30 -10.90 6.55 2.35
CA GLY A 30 -9.73 6.38 1.49
C GLY A 30 -9.89 5.22 0.50
N GLN A 31 -9.07 5.19 -0.55
CA GLN A 31 -9.13 4.15 -1.61
C GLN A 31 -7.85 3.30 -1.70
N THR A 32 -6.76 3.73 -1.06
CA THR A 32 -5.41 3.17 -1.22
C THR A 32 -4.84 2.56 0.06
N CYS A 33 -5.69 2.30 1.05
CA CYS A 33 -5.28 1.85 2.39
C CYS A 33 -5.06 0.33 2.47
N THR A 34 -5.62 -0.45 1.56
CA THR A 34 -5.48 -1.91 1.52
C THR A 34 -4.56 -2.31 0.37
N PRO A 35 -3.38 -2.90 0.64
CA PRO A 35 -2.43 -3.25 -0.40
C PRO A 35 -2.92 -4.46 -1.21
N PHE A 36 -2.74 -4.40 -2.53
CA PHE A 36 -2.85 -5.56 -3.40
C PHE A 36 -1.46 -6.15 -3.62
N VAL A 37 -1.22 -7.34 -3.09
CA VAL A 37 0.08 -8.03 -3.19
C VAL A 37 -0.09 -9.27 -4.06
N PRO A 38 0.30 -9.23 -5.35
CA PRO A 38 0.25 -10.39 -6.21
C PRO A 38 1.32 -11.41 -5.82
N THR A 39 1.05 -12.69 -6.09
CA THR A 39 2.04 -13.77 -6.00
C THR A 39 2.59 -14.09 -7.39
N TYR A 40 3.90 -14.33 -7.48
CA TYR A 40 4.59 -14.73 -8.71
C TYR A 40 5.09 -16.18 -8.64
N PRO A 41 5.19 -16.89 -9.78
CA PRO A 41 5.85 -18.19 -9.82
C PRO A 41 7.29 -18.12 -9.31
N GLY A 42 7.67 -19.01 -8.38
CA GLY A 42 9.00 -19.06 -7.77
C GLY A 42 9.29 -17.93 -6.77
N GLN A 43 8.28 -17.17 -6.34
CA GLN A 43 8.47 -16.08 -5.37
C GLN A 43 8.95 -16.58 -4.00
N ASP A 44 8.56 -17.80 -3.60
CA ASP A 44 8.97 -18.47 -2.38
C ASP A 44 10.43 -18.95 -2.41
N GLU A 45 10.99 -19.17 -3.60
CA GLU A 45 12.40 -19.52 -3.78
C GLU A 45 13.33 -18.29 -3.70
N PHE A 46 12.78 -17.08 -3.86
CA PHE A 46 13.54 -15.84 -3.81
C PHE A 46 14.06 -15.57 -2.40
N GLN A 47 15.39 -15.60 -2.25
CA GLN A 47 16.07 -15.40 -0.97
C GLN A 47 16.18 -13.93 -0.55
N GLY A 48 15.75 -13.00 -1.40
CA GLY A 48 15.74 -11.58 -1.09
C GLY A 48 14.45 -11.13 -0.41
N GLN A 49 14.41 -9.86 -0.03
CA GLN A 49 13.22 -9.27 0.58
C GLN A 49 12.19 -8.89 -0.48
N VAL A 50 10.92 -9.24 -0.24
CA VAL A 50 9.77 -8.78 -1.02
C VAL A 50 8.89 -7.92 -0.12
N LEU A 51 8.55 -6.72 -0.57
CA LEU A 51 7.71 -5.78 0.17
C LEU A 51 6.77 -5.03 -0.77
N HIS A 52 5.57 -4.71 -0.27
CA HIS A 52 4.65 -3.80 -0.94
C HIS A 52 5.02 -2.35 -0.62
N THR A 53 4.75 -1.41 -1.52
CA THR A 53 5.09 0.02 -1.33
C THR A 53 4.47 0.63 -0.06
N SER A 54 3.35 0.11 0.42
CA SER A 54 2.76 0.50 1.72
C SER A 54 3.66 0.23 2.93
N GLN A 55 4.67 -0.64 2.80
CA GLN A 55 5.68 -0.93 3.83
C GLN A 55 6.98 -0.16 3.62
N TYR A 56 7.16 0.51 2.47
CA TYR A 56 8.34 1.34 2.21
C TYR A 56 8.39 2.53 3.18
N ARG A 57 9.55 2.77 3.79
CA ARG A 57 9.77 3.87 4.74
C ARG A 57 10.94 4.79 4.38
N GLY A 58 11.68 4.45 3.33
CA GLY A 58 12.77 5.26 2.82
C GLY A 58 13.91 4.43 2.23
N GLN A 59 14.75 5.10 1.46
CA GLN A 59 15.84 4.47 0.71
C GLN A 59 17.02 3.97 1.58
N ALA A 60 17.11 4.41 2.84
CA ALA A 60 18.20 4.04 3.74
C ALA A 60 18.35 2.51 3.94
N ASP A 61 17.23 1.78 3.95
CA ASP A 61 17.22 0.32 4.14
C ASP A 61 17.71 -0.47 2.90
N PHE A 62 17.94 0.24 1.79
CA PHE A 62 18.30 -0.32 0.49
C PHE A 62 19.72 0.03 0.04
N GLN A 63 20.51 0.65 0.92
CA GLN A 63 21.90 1.01 0.64
C GLN A 63 22.72 -0.20 0.18
N GLY A 64 23.40 -0.04 -0.97
CA GLY A 64 24.20 -1.11 -1.59
C GLY A 64 23.41 -2.27 -2.20
N LYS A 65 22.06 -2.28 -2.12
CA LYS A 65 21.22 -3.36 -2.65
C LYS A 65 20.86 -3.15 -4.12
N ARG A 66 20.57 -4.24 -4.81
CA ARG A 66 19.93 -4.20 -6.14
C ARG A 66 18.44 -4.39 -5.93
N VAL A 67 17.62 -3.46 -6.41
CA VAL A 67 16.18 -3.43 -6.15
C VAL A 67 15.41 -3.52 -7.46
N LEU A 68 14.39 -4.39 -7.49
CA LEU A 68 13.41 -4.45 -8.57
C LEU A 68 12.10 -3.87 -8.06
N VAL A 69 11.64 -2.79 -8.68
CA VAL A 69 10.31 -2.23 -8.47
C VAL A 69 9.37 -2.81 -9.51
N VAL A 70 8.28 -3.43 -9.07
CA VAL A 70 7.29 -4.07 -9.94
C VAL A 70 6.04 -3.20 -10.03
N GLY A 71 5.75 -2.70 -11.23
CA GLY A 71 4.64 -1.81 -11.52
C GLY A 71 5.02 -0.33 -11.45
N ALA A 72 4.39 0.46 -12.33
CA ALA A 72 4.47 1.92 -12.38
C ALA A 72 3.07 2.54 -12.26
N GLY A 73 2.19 1.92 -11.46
CA GLY A 73 0.82 2.39 -11.25
C GLY A 73 0.77 3.75 -10.52
N ALA A 74 -0.42 4.36 -10.51
CA ALA A 74 -0.73 5.73 -10.05
C ALA A 74 0.20 6.26 -8.94
N ALA A 75 1.30 6.88 -9.37
CA ALA A 75 2.37 7.54 -8.60
C ALA A 75 3.28 6.66 -7.72
N SER A 76 2.85 5.53 -7.12
CA SER A 76 3.72 4.89 -6.09
C SER A 76 4.97 4.20 -6.62
N GLY A 77 4.90 3.53 -7.78
CA GLY A 77 6.01 2.71 -8.28
C GLY A 77 7.18 3.54 -8.81
N THR A 78 6.86 4.60 -9.56
CA THR A 78 7.85 5.53 -10.12
C THR A 78 8.50 6.37 -9.03
N ASP A 79 7.74 6.87 -8.06
CA ASP A 79 8.26 7.70 -6.98
C ASP A 79 9.22 6.90 -6.08
N VAL A 80 8.86 5.66 -5.75
CA VAL A 80 9.73 4.77 -4.98
C VAL A 80 10.98 4.39 -5.79
N ALA A 81 10.86 4.11 -7.09
CA ALA A 81 12.02 3.83 -7.93
C ALA A 81 12.97 5.04 -8.03
N GLN A 82 12.42 6.25 -8.12
CA GLN A 82 13.18 7.49 -8.11
C GLN A 82 13.86 7.71 -6.76
N ASP A 83 13.15 7.58 -5.65
CA ASP A 83 13.74 7.73 -4.30
C ASP A 83 14.87 6.71 -4.08
N LEU A 84 14.64 5.44 -4.42
CA LEU A 84 15.66 4.39 -4.35
C LEU A 84 16.87 4.64 -5.24
N SER A 85 16.74 5.40 -6.32
CA SER A 85 17.87 5.67 -7.22
C SER A 85 19.00 6.47 -6.55
N PHE A 86 18.70 7.17 -5.45
CA PHE A 86 19.68 7.92 -4.68
C PHE A 86 20.39 7.09 -3.60
N GLY A 87 19.95 5.85 -3.34
CA GLY A 87 20.45 5.04 -2.22
C GLY A 87 20.76 3.59 -2.55
N ALA A 88 20.03 2.97 -3.48
CA ALA A 88 20.32 1.61 -3.91
C ALA A 88 21.55 1.56 -4.83
N LYS A 89 22.23 0.40 -4.89
CA LYS A 89 23.31 0.16 -5.85
C LYS A 89 22.79 0.17 -7.29
N GLN A 90 21.58 -0.33 -7.50
CA GLN A 90 20.94 -0.39 -8.81
C GLN A 90 19.44 -0.56 -8.64
N VAL A 91 18.65 0.17 -9.42
CA VAL A 91 17.18 0.07 -9.45
C VAL A 91 16.73 -0.38 -10.83
N PHE A 92 15.86 -1.39 -10.87
CA PHE A 92 15.16 -1.86 -12.06
C PHE A 92 13.67 -1.57 -11.91
N LEU A 93 13.01 -1.18 -12.99
CA LEU A 93 11.58 -0.97 -13.03
C LEU A 93 10.95 -1.94 -14.04
N SER A 94 10.07 -2.83 -13.56
CA SER A 94 9.31 -3.74 -14.41
C SER A 94 7.89 -3.23 -14.59
N VAL A 95 7.51 -2.92 -15.84
CA VAL A 95 6.17 -2.43 -16.18
C VAL A 95 5.48 -3.38 -17.14
N ARG A 96 4.21 -3.71 -16.85
CA ARG A 96 3.40 -4.57 -17.74
C ARG A 96 2.92 -3.81 -18.98
N ARG A 97 2.57 -2.54 -18.81
CA ARG A 97 2.18 -1.61 -19.88
C ARG A 97 2.97 -0.34 -19.63
N GLY A 98 3.62 0.19 -20.68
CA GLY A 98 4.32 1.46 -20.59
C GLY A 98 3.37 2.59 -20.18
N VAL A 99 3.91 3.61 -19.53
CA VAL A 99 3.21 4.86 -19.32
C VAL A 99 3.27 5.61 -20.65
N ILE A 100 2.13 5.79 -21.31
CA ILE A 100 1.97 6.74 -22.42
C ILE A 100 1.50 8.08 -21.87
#